data_AF-A0A915LWP3-F1
#
_entry.id   AF-A0A915LWP3-F1
#
_cell.length_a   1.000
_cell.length_b   1.000
_cell.length_c   1.000
_cell.angle_alpha   90.00
_cell.angle_beta   90.00
_cell.angle_gamma   90.00
#
_symmetry.space_group_name_H-M   'P 1'
#
loop_
_entity.id
_entity.type
_entity.pdbx_description
1 polymer ?
#
loop_
_entity_poly.entity_id
_entity_poly.type
_entity_poly.pdbx_seq_one_letter_code
_entity_poly.pdbx_strand_id
1 'polypeptide(L)'
;VLFDAAGCLRKFETPEQICQEFFDCRKELYKKRKAYLEGMLQAQSNQLSEKARFIMMKINGEIYIENKRKSAIIEQLQKHKFKPDPVKQWKDEQKRKELEVCGEANLTEDEEEDEAEENEAVNVELEKKVSDYDYLVGMAIWKLSMEDKDKLLAESEAKKRELNILKGKEWFDLYEEDLKTFLDALDAQEEKEKNEANAGKIKPKMKVEKAKKRQVKDDSDSDSDFIVKKKEKRRQIIDDDDEPEV
;
A
#
# COMPACT_ATOMS: atom_id res chain seq x y z
N VAL A 1 6.25 8.36 -36.57
CA VAL A 1 6.01 6.91 -36.68
C VAL A 1 6.18 6.35 -35.28
N LEU A 2 5.16 5.65 -34.76
CA LEU A 2 5.13 5.10 -33.41
C LEU A 2 4.47 3.72 -33.47
N PHE A 3 4.63 2.90 -32.43
CA PHE A 3 3.83 1.69 -32.27
C PHE A 3 2.45 2.04 -31.73
N ASP A 4 1.42 1.42 -32.30
CA ASP A 4 0.05 1.53 -31.80
C ASP A 4 -0.19 0.65 -30.56
N ALA A 5 -1.39 0.70 -30.01
CA ALA A 5 -1.78 -0.11 -28.84
C ALA A 5 -1.69 -1.63 -29.06
N ALA A 6 -1.68 -2.09 -30.32
CA ALA A 6 -1.52 -3.50 -30.69
C ALA A 6 -0.06 -3.87 -30.99
N GLY A 7 0.89 -2.95 -30.78
CA GLY A 7 2.31 -3.17 -31.07
C GLY A 7 2.64 -3.15 -32.57
N CYS A 8 1.74 -2.66 -33.42
CA CYS A 8 1.95 -2.53 -34.84
C CYS A 8 2.53 -1.15 -35.19
N LEU A 9 3.45 -1.10 -36.16
CA LEU A 9 4.11 0.14 -36.54
C LEU A 9 3.15 1.01 -37.39
N ARG A 10 2.80 2.19 -36.89
CA ARG A 10 1.88 3.12 -37.56
C ARG A 10 2.52 4.49 -37.80
N LYS A 11 2.22 5.08 -38.96
CA LYS A 11 2.55 6.48 -39.26
C LYS A 11 1.32 7.34 -38.94
N PHE A 12 1.48 8.25 -37.99
CA PHE A 12 0.50 9.26 -37.63
C PHE A 12 0.76 10.52 -38.46
N GLU A 13 -0.29 11.10 -39.04
CA GLU A 13 -0.18 12.30 -39.89
C GLU A 13 -0.22 13.59 -39.08
N THR A 14 -1.01 13.60 -38.01
CA THR A 14 -1.14 14.76 -37.11
C THR A 14 -0.99 14.35 -35.65
N PRO A 15 -0.54 15.26 -34.75
CA PRO A 15 -0.42 14.96 -33.32
C PRO A 15 -1.78 14.66 -32.67
N GLU A 16 -2.88 15.21 -33.18
CA GLU A 16 -4.24 14.95 -32.68
C GLU A 16 -4.63 13.47 -32.81
N GLN A 17 -4.17 12.79 -33.87
CA GLN A 17 -4.41 11.35 -34.05
C GLN A 17 -3.74 10.53 -32.93
N ILE A 18 -2.54 10.94 -32.51
CA ILE A 18 -1.82 10.29 -31.40
C ILE A 18 -2.59 10.51 -30.09
N CYS A 19 -3.05 11.75 -29.83
CA CYS A 19 -3.82 12.08 -28.64
C CYS A 19 -5.15 11.31 -28.57
N GLN A 20 -5.85 11.17 -29.69
CA GLN A 20 -7.11 10.43 -29.75
C GLN A 20 -6.90 8.94 -29.44
N GLU A 21 -5.91 8.30 -30.08
CA GLU A 21 -5.61 6.89 -29.85
C GLU A 21 -5.15 6.63 -28.40
N PHE A 22 -4.33 7.53 -27.85
CA PHE A 22 -3.94 7.51 -26.44
C PHE A 22 -5.16 7.62 -25.52
N PHE A 23 -6.07 8.54 -25.79
CA PHE A 23 -7.26 8.76 -24.96
C PHE A 23 -8.17 7.54 -24.94
N ASP A 24 -8.43 6.92 -26.10
CA ASP A 24 -9.28 5.73 -26.19
C ASP A 24 -8.66 4.54 -25.45
N CYS A 25 -7.35 4.31 -25.61
CA CYS A 25 -6.63 3.29 -24.85
C CYS A 25 -6.68 3.57 -23.33
N ARG A 26 -6.42 4.82 -22.93
CA ARG A 26 -6.38 5.22 -21.52
C ARG A 26 -7.75 5.09 -20.86
N LYS A 27 -8.82 5.43 -21.56
CA LYS A 27 -10.21 5.26 -21.11
C LYS A 27 -10.53 3.82 -20.76
N GLU A 28 -10.18 2.87 -21.63
CA GLU A 28 -10.40 1.45 -21.36
C GLU A 28 -9.56 0.94 -20.19
N LEU A 29 -8.33 1.45 -20.02
CA LEU A 29 -7.49 1.13 -18.86
C LEU A 29 -8.08 1.68 -17.55
N TYR A 30 -8.71 2.86 -17.54
CA TYR A 30 -9.39 3.37 -16.35
C TYR A 30 -10.61 2.54 -15.96
N LYS A 31 -11.37 2.03 -16.92
CA LYS A 31 -12.46 1.08 -16.64
C LYS A 31 -11.93 -0.21 -16.01
N LYS A 32 -10.86 -0.78 -16.58
CA LYS A 32 -10.18 -1.96 -16.02
C LYS A 32 -9.65 -1.69 -14.60
N ARG A 33 -9.03 -0.52 -14.38
CA ARG A 33 -8.56 -0.08 -13.06
C ARG A 33 -9.70 0.01 -12.05
N LYS A 34 -10.83 0.64 -12.42
CA LYS A 34 -12.00 0.72 -11.54
C LYS A 34 -12.48 -0.67 -11.12
N ALA A 35 -12.69 -1.57 -12.09
CA ALA A 35 -13.12 -2.94 -11.82
C ALA A 35 -12.14 -3.71 -10.91
N TYR A 36 -10.83 -3.54 -11.13
CA TYR A 36 -9.80 -4.13 -10.28
C TYR A 36 -9.87 -3.61 -8.84
N LEU A 37 -9.97 -2.29 -8.67
CA LEU A 37 -10.03 -1.65 -7.37
C LEU A 37 -11.29 -2.06 -6.60
N GLU A 38 -12.45 -2.14 -7.28
CA GLU A 38 -13.69 -2.61 -6.68
C GLU A 38 -13.58 -4.05 -6.17
N GLY A 39 -13.04 -4.96 -6.99
CA GLY A 39 -12.85 -6.36 -6.59
C GLY A 39 -11.84 -6.51 -5.45
N MET A 40 -10.74 -5.76 -5.47
CA MET A 40 -9.75 -5.75 -4.40
C MET A 40 -10.34 -5.24 -3.07
N LEU A 41 -11.04 -4.11 -3.10
CA LEU A 41 -11.69 -3.55 -1.90
C LEU A 41 -12.76 -4.50 -1.35
N GLN A 42 -13.51 -5.18 -2.22
CA GLN A 42 -14.50 -6.18 -1.84
C GLN A 42 -13.84 -7.38 -1.14
N ALA A 43 -12.75 -7.90 -1.71
CA ALA A 43 -11.98 -8.99 -1.13
C ALA A 43 -11.41 -8.60 0.25
N GLN A 44 -10.85 -7.39 0.38
CA GLN A 44 -10.32 -6.88 1.65
C GLN A 44 -11.41 -6.72 2.72
N SER A 45 -12.55 -6.14 2.37
CA SER A 45 -13.67 -5.99 3.30
C SER A 45 -14.21 -7.35 3.77
N ASN A 46 -14.31 -8.32 2.86
CA ASN A 46 -14.71 -9.68 3.21
C ASN A 46 -13.68 -10.33 4.16
N GLN A 47 -12.39 -10.22 3.86
CA GLN A 47 -11.33 -10.76 4.72
C GLN A 47 -11.39 -10.18 6.14
N LEU A 48 -11.55 -8.86 6.27
CA LEU A 48 -11.70 -8.19 7.59
C LEU A 48 -12.95 -8.66 8.33
N SER A 49 -14.06 -8.85 7.61
CA SER A 49 -15.32 -9.34 8.18
C SER A 49 -15.21 -10.78 8.69
N GLU A 50 -14.54 -11.67 7.94
CA GLU A 50 -14.30 -13.05 8.39
C GLU A 50 -13.31 -13.09 9.57
N LYS A 51 -12.28 -12.24 9.58
CA LYS A 51 -11.37 -12.08 10.74
C LYS A 51 -12.14 -11.66 11.99
N ALA A 52 -12.99 -10.64 11.90
CA ALA A 52 -13.82 -10.19 13.01
C ALA A 52 -14.79 -11.30 13.51
N ARG A 53 -15.39 -12.04 12.58
CA ARG A 53 -16.26 -13.19 12.88
C ARG A 53 -15.52 -14.31 13.61
N PHE A 54 -14.30 -14.63 13.16
CA PHE A 54 -13.46 -15.64 13.79
C PHE A 54 -13.09 -15.25 15.23
N ILE A 55 -12.67 -14.01 15.45
CA ILE A 55 -12.37 -13.51 16.80
C ILE A 55 -13.61 -13.61 17.70
N MET A 56 -14.78 -13.19 17.20
CA MET A 56 -16.03 -13.30 17.96
C MET A 56 -16.34 -14.74 18.37
N MET A 57 -16.27 -15.68 17.42
CA MET A 57 -16.50 -17.10 17.69
C MET A 57 -15.46 -17.70 18.65
N LYS A 58 -14.20 -17.24 18.60
CA LYS A 58 -13.16 -17.67 19.53
C LYS A 58 -13.39 -17.13 20.94
N ILE A 59 -13.82 -15.87 21.08
CA ILE A 59 -14.19 -15.27 22.38
C ILE A 59 -15.41 -15.98 22.98
N ASN A 60 -16.41 -16.31 22.15
CA ASN A 60 -17.61 -17.04 22.57
C ASN A 60 -17.34 -18.52 22.92
N GLY A 61 -16.13 -19.02 22.66
CA GLY A 61 -15.78 -20.43 22.88
C GLY A 61 -16.39 -21.39 21.85
N GLU A 62 -16.80 -20.93 20.67
CA GLU A 62 -17.30 -21.80 19.60
C GLU A 62 -16.14 -22.47 18.81
N ILE A 63 -14.98 -21.80 18.76
CA ILE A 63 -13.78 -22.27 18.06
C ILE A 63 -12.68 -22.63 19.06
N TYR A 64 -12.14 -23.85 18.94
CA TYR A 64 -11.09 -24.37 19.82
C TYR A 64 -9.86 -24.78 19.02
N ILE A 65 -8.76 -24.05 19.21
CA ILE A 65 -7.50 -24.23 18.44
C ILE A 65 -6.40 -24.82 19.32
N GLU A 66 -6.49 -24.61 20.64
CA GLU A 66 -5.50 -25.06 21.61
C GLU A 66 -5.35 -26.59 21.58
N ASN A 67 -4.11 -27.04 21.36
CA ASN A 67 -3.73 -28.45 21.33
C ASN A 67 -4.54 -29.31 20.32
N LYS A 68 -4.92 -28.74 19.18
CA LYS A 68 -5.56 -29.46 18.06
C LYS A 68 -4.61 -29.64 16.88
N ARG A 69 -4.79 -30.73 16.13
CA ARG A 69 -4.09 -30.95 14.86
C ARG A 69 -4.58 -29.94 13.81
N LYS A 70 -3.71 -29.52 12.89
CA LYS A 70 -4.03 -28.57 11.80
C LYS A 70 -5.25 -29.03 10.98
N SER A 71 -5.35 -30.32 10.66
CA SER A 71 -6.50 -30.90 9.95
C SER A 71 -7.83 -30.68 10.68
N ALA A 72 -7.88 -30.97 11.98
CA ALA A 72 -9.08 -30.77 12.81
C ALA A 72 -9.48 -29.29 12.92
N ILE A 73 -8.51 -28.37 12.96
CA ILE A 73 -8.78 -26.93 12.95
C ILE A 73 -9.44 -26.52 11.62
N ILE A 74 -8.93 -27.00 10.49
CA ILE A 74 -9.49 -26.72 9.16
C ILE A 74 -10.90 -27.28 9.04
N GLU A 75 -11.13 -28.52 9.48
CA GLU A 75 -12.48 -29.13 9.48
C GLU A 75 -13.47 -28.30 10.29
N GLN A 76 -13.04 -27.75 11.44
CA GLN A 76 -13.87 -26.88 12.26
C GLN A 76 -14.17 -25.56 11.51
N LEU A 77 -13.17 -24.93 10.88
CA LEU A 77 -13.39 -23.72 10.07
C LEU A 77 -14.34 -23.96 8.89
N GLN A 78 -14.21 -25.09 8.21
CA GLN A 78 -15.12 -25.50 7.13
C GLN A 78 -16.54 -25.74 7.63
N LYS A 79 -16.68 -26.39 8.79
CA LYS A 79 -17.99 -26.62 9.45
C LYS A 79 -18.70 -25.30 9.79
N HIS A 80 -17.94 -24.30 10.23
CA HIS A 80 -18.45 -22.95 10.49
C HIS A 80 -18.58 -22.08 9.22
N LYS A 81 -18.26 -22.62 8.04
CA LYS A 81 -18.37 -21.97 6.73
C LYS A 81 -17.52 -20.70 6.64
N PHE A 82 -16.31 -20.73 7.17
CA PHE A 82 -15.32 -19.70 6.87
C PHE A 82 -14.89 -19.82 5.41
N LYS A 83 -14.71 -18.68 4.75
CA LYS A 83 -14.19 -18.66 3.39
C LYS A 83 -12.67 -18.86 3.41
N PRO A 84 -12.08 -19.51 2.41
CA PRO A 84 -10.65 -19.35 2.12
C PRO A 84 -10.31 -17.87 1.95
N ASP A 85 -9.04 -17.49 2.14
CA ASP A 85 -8.60 -16.09 2.08
C ASP A 85 -9.11 -15.37 0.82
N PRO A 86 -10.08 -14.45 0.95
CA PRO A 86 -10.67 -13.77 -0.19
C PRO A 86 -9.65 -12.93 -0.98
N VAL A 87 -8.64 -12.38 -0.31
CA VAL A 87 -7.61 -11.53 -0.95
C VAL A 87 -6.61 -12.39 -1.71
N LYS A 88 -6.22 -13.54 -1.15
CA LYS A 88 -5.35 -14.51 -1.83
C LYS A 88 -6.04 -15.04 -3.09
N GLN A 89 -7.28 -15.51 -2.97
CA GLN A 89 -8.08 -15.99 -4.11
C GLN A 89 -8.24 -14.91 -5.20
N TRP A 90 -8.51 -13.67 -4.81
CA TRP A 90 -8.59 -12.57 -5.77
C TRP A 90 -7.27 -12.34 -6.50
N LYS A 91 -6.14 -12.34 -5.80
CA LYS A 91 -4.82 -12.15 -6.41
C LYS A 91 -4.44 -13.29 -7.34
N ASP A 92 -4.69 -14.54 -6.94
CA ASP A 92 -4.41 -15.72 -7.76
C ASP A 92 -5.25 -15.71 -9.03
N GLU A 93 -6.53 -15.31 -8.94
CA GLU A 93 -7.42 -15.12 -10.08
C GLU A 93 -6.93 -14.03 -11.04
N GLN A 94 -6.43 -12.90 -10.51
CA GLN A 94 -5.86 -11.83 -11.34
C GLN A 94 -4.57 -12.30 -12.02
N LYS A 95 -3.68 -12.97 -11.28
CA LYS A 95 -2.44 -13.52 -11.83
C LYS A 95 -2.71 -14.54 -12.92
N ARG A 96 -3.70 -15.41 -12.74
CA ARG A 96 -4.12 -16.38 -13.77
C ARG A 96 -4.61 -15.68 -15.04
N LYS A 97 -5.44 -14.64 -14.89
CA LYS A 97 -5.93 -13.82 -16.02
C LYS A 97 -4.81 -13.08 -16.74
N GLU A 98 -3.83 -12.58 -16.01
CA GLU A 98 -2.63 -11.96 -16.60
C GLU A 98 -1.82 -12.99 -17.41
N LEU A 99 -1.64 -14.21 -16.87
CA LEU A 99 -0.93 -15.30 -17.54
C LEU A 99 -1.64 -15.78 -18.82
N GLU A 100 -2.97 -15.83 -18.80
CA GLU A 100 -3.79 -16.15 -19.97
C GLU A 100 -3.65 -15.08 -21.07
N VAL A 101 -3.56 -13.81 -20.68
CA VAL A 101 -3.41 -12.69 -21.61
C VAL A 101 -2.00 -12.59 -22.21
N CYS A 102 -0.94 -12.99 -21.50
CA CYS A 102 0.42 -13.01 -22.06
C CYS A 102 0.72 -14.22 -22.97
N GLY A 103 -0.21 -15.18 -23.08
CA GLY A 103 -0.05 -16.35 -23.94
C GLY A 103 0.89 -17.43 -23.40
N GLU A 104 1.31 -17.33 -22.13
CA GLU A 104 2.15 -18.33 -21.45
C GLU A 104 1.32 -19.43 -20.78
N ALA A 105 0.15 -19.76 -21.34
CA ALA A 105 -0.76 -20.76 -20.77
C ALA A 105 -0.29 -22.22 -20.93
N ASN A 106 0.90 -22.48 -21.47
CA ASN A 106 1.34 -23.82 -21.88
C ASN A 106 2.65 -24.34 -21.24
N LEU A 107 3.07 -23.82 -20.08
CA LEU A 107 4.31 -24.28 -19.40
C LEU A 107 4.13 -24.80 -17.97
N THR A 108 2.90 -25.13 -17.54
CA THR A 108 2.68 -25.72 -16.20
C THR A 108 1.57 -26.77 -16.15
N GLU A 109 1.35 -27.55 -17.21
CA GLU A 109 0.39 -28.68 -17.16
C GLU A 109 0.93 -30.03 -17.66
N ASP A 110 2.23 -30.21 -17.92
CA ASP A 110 2.73 -31.56 -18.22
C ASP A 110 4.19 -31.77 -17.79
N GLU A 111 4.44 -32.95 -17.18
CA GLU A 111 5.66 -33.44 -16.50
C GLU A 111 5.91 -32.81 -15.11
N GLU A 112 5.44 -33.37 -13.98
CA GLU A 112 5.73 -34.71 -13.47
C GLU A 112 4.44 -35.44 -13.03
N GLU A 113 3.98 -36.42 -13.82
CA GLU A 113 3.34 -37.63 -13.27
C GLU A 113 4.43 -38.39 -12.50
N ASP A 114 4.67 -38.01 -11.24
CA ASP A 114 5.33 -38.90 -10.30
C ASP A 114 4.25 -39.61 -9.49
N GLU A 115 4.12 -40.92 -9.72
CA GLU A 115 3.41 -41.90 -8.89
C GLU A 115 4.06 -42.00 -7.49
N ALA A 116 4.15 -40.88 -6.77
CA ALA A 116 4.58 -40.83 -5.38
C ALA A 116 3.35 -40.84 -4.47
N GLU A 117 3.05 -42.04 -3.98
CA GLU A 117 2.30 -42.38 -2.77
C GLU A 117 1.08 -41.52 -2.40
N GLU A 118 -0.07 -42.17 -2.25
CA GLU A 118 -1.35 -41.62 -1.73
C GLU A 118 -1.20 -40.76 -0.45
N ASN A 119 -0.11 -40.90 0.32
CA ASN A 119 0.22 -40.08 1.49
C ASN A 119 0.86 -38.71 1.16
N GLU A 120 1.65 -38.58 0.09
CA GLU A 120 2.28 -37.31 -0.33
C GLU A 120 1.23 -36.35 -0.92
N ALA A 121 0.34 -36.86 -1.79
CA ALA A 121 -0.75 -36.07 -2.37
C ALA A 121 -1.70 -35.49 -1.30
N VAL A 122 -2.02 -36.28 -0.27
CA VAL A 122 -2.86 -35.85 0.87
C VAL A 122 -2.17 -34.75 1.68
N ASN A 123 -0.84 -34.79 1.83
CA ASN A 123 -0.09 -33.78 2.54
C ASN A 123 -0.08 -32.44 1.76
N VAL A 124 0.14 -32.47 0.45
CA VAL A 124 0.11 -31.28 -0.42
C VAL A 124 -1.27 -30.60 -0.40
N GLU A 125 -2.36 -31.36 -0.45
CA GLU A 125 -3.71 -30.79 -0.38
C GLU A 125 -4.02 -30.20 1.00
N LEU A 126 -3.56 -30.84 2.07
CA LEU A 126 -3.68 -30.30 3.42
C LEU A 126 -2.91 -28.98 3.55
N GLU A 127 -1.69 -28.88 3.02
CA GLU A 127 -0.90 -27.66 3.04
C GLU A 127 -1.56 -26.50 2.27
N LYS A 128 -2.16 -26.78 1.11
CA LYS A 128 -2.97 -25.78 0.39
C LYS A 128 -4.12 -25.27 1.26
N LYS A 129 -4.86 -26.17 1.90
CA LYS A 129 -5.96 -25.82 2.82
C LYS A 129 -5.46 -25.05 4.05
N VAL A 130 -4.31 -25.41 4.60
CA VAL A 130 -3.68 -24.65 5.71
C VAL A 130 -3.38 -23.22 5.25
N SER A 131 -2.77 -23.05 4.09
CA SER A 131 -2.43 -21.74 3.53
C SER A 131 -3.68 -20.87 3.30
N ASP A 132 -4.80 -21.49 2.90
CA ASP A 132 -6.05 -20.78 2.63
C ASP A 132 -6.74 -20.22 3.89
N TYR A 133 -6.50 -20.80 5.06
CA TYR A 133 -7.03 -20.33 6.35
C TYR A 133 -5.99 -19.62 7.22
N ASP A 134 -4.77 -19.43 6.73
CA ASP A 134 -3.67 -18.80 7.47
C ASP A 134 -4.02 -17.38 7.91
N TYR A 135 -4.79 -16.64 7.10
CA TYR A 135 -5.26 -15.29 7.44
C TYR A 135 -6.14 -15.20 8.69
N LEU A 136 -6.71 -16.33 9.14
CA LEU A 136 -7.50 -16.45 10.37
C LEU A 136 -6.66 -16.98 11.54
N VAL A 137 -5.92 -18.07 11.33
CA VAL A 137 -5.21 -18.78 12.42
C VAL A 137 -3.83 -18.18 12.69
N GLY A 138 -3.17 -17.62 11.68
CA GLY A 138 -1.84 -17.00 11.78
C GLY A 138 -1.85 -15.60 12.41
N MET A 139 -3.01 -15.07 12.83
CA MET A 139 -3.07 -13.78 13.49
C MET A 139 -2.47 -13.82 14.90
N ALA A 140 -1.85 -12.71 15.31
CA ALA A 140 -1.30 -12.59 16.66
C ALA A 140 -2.39 -12.75 17.73
N ILE A 141 -2.09 -13.46 18.82
CA ILE A 141 -3.04 -13.74 19.92
C ILE A 141 -3.64 -12.44 20.49
N TRP A 142 -2.86 -11.36 20.54
CA TRP A 142 -3.35 -10.04 20.98
C TRP A 142 -4.57 -9.53 20.19
N LYS A 143 -4.70 -9.93 18.91
CA LYS A 143 -5.84 -9.60 18.05
C LYS A 143 -7.15 -10.28 18.45
N LEU A 144 -7.12 -11.21 19.41
CA LEU A 144 -8.30 -11.86 19.98
C LEU A 144 -8.96 -11.00 21.08
N SER A 145 -8.52 -9.77 21.29
CA SER A 145 -9.15 -8.82 22.21
C SER A 145 -10.46 -8.26 21.66
N MET A 146 -11.36 -7.81 22.56
CA MET A 146 -12.60 -7.14 22.14
C MET A 146 -12.31 -5.84 21.37
N GLU A 147 -11.29 -5.09 21.79
CA GLU A 147 -10.86 -3.83 21.16
C GLU A 147 -10.42 -4.05 19.71
N ASP A 148 -9.62 -5.09 19.44
CA ASP A 148 -9.17 -5.40 18.09
C ASP A 148 -10.30 -5.89 17.20
N LYS A 149 -11.28 -6.62 17.74
CA LYS A 149 -12.48 -7.03 16.99
C LYS A 149 -13.31 -5.80 16.58
N ASP A 150 -13.51 -4.85 17.47
CA ASP A 150 -14.22 -3.60 17.12
C ASP A 150 -13.42 -2.75 16.14
N LYS A 151 -12.09 -2.75 16.24
CA LYS A 151 -11.19 -2.13 15.25
C LYS A 151 -11.31 -2.78 13.88
N LEU A 152 -11.31 -4.11 13.78
CA LEU A 152 -11.46 -4.83 12.51
C LEU A 152 -12.82 -4.59 11.87
N LEU A 153 -13.88 -4.48 12.67
CA LEU A 153 -15.20 -4.10 12.18
C LEU A 153 -15.20 -2.66 11.65
N ALA A 154 -14.59 -1.72 12.37
CA ALA A 154 -14.47 -0.34 11.92
C ALA A 154 -13.66 -0.22 10.62
N GLU A 155 -12.55 -0.96 10.50
CA GLU A 155 -11.75 -1.06 9.26
C GLU A 155 -12.56 -1.69 8.12
N SER A 156 -13.33 -2.75 8.39
CA SER A 156 -14.21 -3.37 7.39
C SER A 156 -15.26 -2.39 6.88
N GLU A 157 -15.95 -1.66 7.76
CA GLU A 157 -16.93 -0.65 7.39
C GLU A 157 -16.30 0.55 6.68
N ALA A 158 -15.07 0.93 7.03
CA ALA A 158 -14.30 1.91 6.26
C ALA A 158 -14.04 1.42 4.83
N LYS A 159 -13.61 0.17 4.64
CA LYS A 159 -13.43 -0.42 3.31
C LYS A 159 -14.73 -0.57 2.52
N LYS A 160 -15.85 -0.89 3.18
CA LYS A 160 -17.17 -0.88 2.52
C LYS A 160 -17.58 0.51 2.08
N ARG A 161 -17.32 1.54 2.90
CA ARG A 161 -17.58 2.93 2.53
C ARG A 161 -16.71 3.37 1.35
N GLU A 162 -15.41 3.07 1.37
CA GLU A 162 -14.51 3.31 0.24
C GLU A 162 -15.03 2.64 -1.04
N LEU A 163 -15.46 1.38 -0.94
CA LEU A 163 -16.04 0.64 -2.05
C LEU A 163 -17.32 1.29 -2.58
N ASN A 164 -18.22 1.75 -1.70
CA ASN A 164 -19.45 2.43 -2.11
C ASN A 164 -19.15 3.76 -2.81
N ILE A 165 -18.17 4.52 -2.31
CA ILE A 165 -17.70 5.76 -2.96
C ILE A 165 -17.14 5.42 -4.35
N LEU A 166 -16.28 4.41 -4.46
CA LEU A 166 -15.67 4.02 -5.73
C LEU A 166 -16.71 3.54 -6.75
N LYS A 167 -17.72 2.79 -6.31
CA LYS A 167 -18.84 2.36 -7.18
C LYS A 167 -19.62 3.54 -7.75
N GLY A 168 -19.75 4.61 -6.96
CA GLY A 168 -20.43 5.84 -7.38
C GLY A 168 -19.60 6.74 -8.31
N LYS A 169 -18.29 6.53 -8.42
CA LYS A 169 -17.40 7.26 -9.33
C LYS A 169 -17.38 6.63 -10.71
N GLU A 170 -17.33 7.42 -11.76
CA GLU A 170 -17.11 6.94 -13.13
C GLU A 170 -15.62 6.87 -13.49
N TRP A 171 -15.32 6.26 -14.65
CA TRP A 171 -13.95 6.21 -15.17
C TRP A 171 -13.35 7.61 -15.41
N PHE A 172 -14.20 8.59 -15.74
CA PHE A 172 -13.81 9.97 -15.96
C PHE A 172 -13.40 10.65 -14.64
N ASP A 173 -14.17 10.45 -13.56
CA ASP A 173 -13.87 11.05 -12.25
C ASP A 173 -12.50 10.59 -11.73
N LEU A 174 -12.20 9.29 -11.88
CA LEU A 174 -10.89 8.72 -11.54
C LEU A 174 -9.76 9.35 -12.36
N TYR A 175 -10.02 9.66 -13.62
CA TYR A 175 -9.02 10.29 -14.47
C TYR A 175 -8.83 11.77 -14.11
N GLU A 176 -9.90 12.50 -13.83
CA GLU A 176 -9.85 13.89 -13.41
C GLU A 176 -9.12 14.06 -12.06
N GLU A 177 -9.37 13.18 -11.10
CA GLU A 177 -8.65 13.16 -9.82
C GLU A 177 -7.13 12.95 -10.00
N ASP A 178 -6.74 12.01 -10.87
CA ASP A 178 -5.33 11.79 -11.19
C ASP A 178 -4.71 12.99 -11.92
N LEU A 179 -5.44 13.62 -12.85
CA LEU A 179 -4.98 14.80 -13.57
C LEU A 179 -4.80 15.99 -12.63
N LYS A 180 -5.72 16.21 -11.70
CA LYS A 180 -5.59 17.24 -10.68
C LYS A 180 -4.36 17.01 -9.80
N THR A 181 -4.19 15.77 -9.33
CA THR A 181 -3.00 15.39 -8.55
C THR A 181 -1.71 15.62 -9.32
N PHE A 182 -1.71 15.34 -10.63
CA PHE A 182 -0.59 15.59 -11.51
C PHE A 182 -0.30 17.09 -11.68
N LEU A 183 -1.32 17.92 -11.90
CA LEU A 183 -1.16 19.37 -12.04
C LEU A 183 -0.63 20.01 -10.75
N ASP A 184 -1.19 19.65 -9.59
CA ASP A 184 -0.71 20.15 -8.30
C ASP A 184 0.78 19.81 -8.07
N ALA A 185 1.18 18.59 -8.44
CA ALA A 185 2.58 18.16 -8.35
C ALA A 185 3.48 18.88 -9.37
N LEU A 186 2.97 19.16 -10.57
CA LEU A 186 3.68 19.89 -11.62
C LEU A 186 3.92 21.35 -11.20
N ASP A 187 2.90 22.03 -10.68
CA ASP A 187 3.01 23.39 -10.17
C ASP A 187 4.07 23.51 -9.06
N ALA A 188 4.06 22.56 -8.12
CA ALA A 188 5.05 22.50 -7.05
C ALA A 188 6.48 22.26 -7.57
N GLN A 189 6.63 21.47 -8.64
CA GLN A 189 7.92 21.22 -9.28
C GLN A 189 8.42 22.45 -10.04
N GLU A 190 7.55 23.11 -10.82
CA GLU A 190 7.90 24.35 -11.51
C GLU A 190 8.30 25.46 -10.54
N GLU A 191 7.62 25.56 -9.39
CA GLU A 191 7.98 26.54 -8.36
C GLU A 191 9.37 26.28 -7.79
N LYS A 192 9.73 25.00 -7.54
CA LYS A 192 11.09 24.63 -7.12
C LYS A 192 12.11 25.01 -8.18
N GLU A 193 11.86 24.68 -9.44
CA GLU A 193 12.77 25.02 -10.54
C GLU A 193 12.93 26.54 -10.71
N LYS A 194 11.85 27.32 -10.57
CA LYS A 194 11.89 28.80 -10.57
C LYS A 194 12.71 29.32 -9.38
N ASN A 195 12.53 28.76 -8.19
CA ASN A 195 13.26 29.15 -6.99
C ASN A 195 14.75 28.81 -7.09
N GLU A 196 15.10 27.64 -7.64
CA GLU A 196 16.48 27.22 -7.90
C GLU A 196 17.14 28.08 -8.99
N ALA A 197 16.43 28.37 -10.08
CA ALA A 197 16.90 29.27 -11.13
C ALA A 197 17.13 30.70 -10.62
N ASN A 198 16.28 31.17 -9.70
CA ASN A 198 16.45 32.47 -9.05
C ASN A 198 17.57 32.47 -8.00
N ALA A 199 17.78 31.36 -7.27
CA ALA A 199 18.91 31.19 -6.35
C ALA A 199 20.25 31.11 -7.11
N GLY A 200 20.29 30.45 -8.27
CA GLY A 200 21.47 30.37 -9.15
C GLY A 200 21.86 31.70 -9.81
N LYS A 201 20.94 32.67 -9.87
CA LYS A 201 21.22 34.04 -10.35
C LYS A 201 21.83 34.95 -9.26
N ILE A 202 22.00 34.46 -8.04
CA ILE A 202 22.62 35.20 -6.93
C ILE A 202 23.90 34.43 -6.52
N LYS A 203 25.05 34.57 -7.23
CA LYS A 203 26.25 35.41 -6.87
C LYS A 203 27.50 34.92 -7.65
N PRO A 204 28.56 35.73 -7.92
CA PRO A 204 29.24 36.56 -6.91
C PRO A 204 29.68 37.97 -7.36
N LYS A 205 29.50 38.98 -6.48
CA LYS A 205 30.37 40.16 -6.50
C LYS A 205 31.57 39.89 -5.59
N MET A 206 32.74 40.11 -6.19
CA MET A 206 34.09 39.80 -5.72
C MET A 206 34.48 40.45 -4.38
N LYS A 207 35.46 39.80 -3.73
CA LYS A 207 36.24 40.26 -2.57
C LYS A 207 36.83 41.66 -2.79
N VAL A 208 36.84 42.48 -1.74
CA VAL A 208 37.94 43.40 -1.45
C VAL A 208 38.30 43.27 0.03
N GLU A 209 39.49 42.75 0.31
CA GLU A 209 40.17 42.88 1.61
C GLU A 209 40.59 44.33 1.83
N LYS A 210 40.40 44.87 3.06
CA LYS A 210 41.49 45.55 3.79
C LYS A 210 41.13 45.93 5.24
N ALA A 211 42.09 45.62 6.10
CA ALA A 211 42.55 46.34 7.29
C ALA A 211 41.74 46.26 8.61
N LYS A 212 42.35 45.56 9.58
CA LYS A 212 42.16 45.76 11.03
C LYS A 212 42.59 47.17 11.45
N LYS A 213 41.76 47.91 12.20
CA LYS A 213 42.21 48.81 13.30
C LYS A 213 41.10 49.13 14.33
N ARG A 214 41.32 48.62 15.55
CA ARG A 214 41.01 49.11 16.92
C ARG A 214 39.87 50.11 17.22
N GLN A 215 38.98 49.64 18.13
CA GLN A 215 38.51 50.19 19.43
C GLN A 215 37.65 51.49 19.57
N VAL A 216 36.46 51.28 20.17
CA VAL A 216 35.86 51.94 21.37
C VAL A 216 34.85 53.11 21.20
N LYS A 217 33.64 52.86 21.76
CA LYS A 217 32.66 53.69 22.52
C LYS A 217 31.40 54.34 21.91
N ASP A 218 30.30 53.97 22.58
CA ASP A 218 29.16 54.74 23.14
C ASP A 218 28.01 55.29 22.27
N ASP A 219 26.83 54.73 22.61
CA ASP A 219 25.56 55.34 23.05
C ASP A 219 24.37 55.62 22.11
N SER A 220 23.22 55.08 22.57
CA SER A 220 21.81 55.54 22.46
C SER A 220 21.07 55.32 21.11
N ASP A 221 19.81 54.87 21.01
CA ASP A 221 18.76 54.38 21.92
C ASP A 221 17.59 53.85 21.04
N SER A 222 16.78 52.90 21.56
CA SER A 222 15.38 52.53 21.21
C SER A 222 15.01 52.06 19.77
N ASP A 223 14.17 51.05 19.50
CA ASP A 223 13.24 50.24 20.30
C ASP A 223 12.75 49.01 19.49
N SER A 224 12.18 48.01 20.20
CA SER A 224 11.22 46.97 19.77
C SER A 224 11.64 45.63 19.08
N ASP A 225 11.64 44.57 19.91
CA ASP A 225 10.95 43.26 19.79
C ASP A 225 10.96 42.42 18.49
N PHE A 226 11.63 41.25 18.53
CA PHE A 226 10.95 39.94 18.27
C PHE A 226 11.79 38.73 18.74
N ILE A 227 11.23 37.91 19.64
CA ILE A 227 11.81 36.67 20.15
C ILE A 227 11.35 35.48 19.29
N VAL A 228 12.28 34.69 18.74
CA VAL A 228 11.99 33.31 18.28
C VAL A 228 12.82 32.31 19.08
N LYS A 229 12.14 31.49 19.87
CA LYS A 229 12.67 30.37 20.65
C LYS A 229 13.24 29.28 19.73
N LYS A 230 14.54 28.98 19.86
CA LYS A 230 15.16 27.76 19.33
C LYS A 230 15.16 26.70 20.43
N LYS A 231 14.41 25.61 20.27
CA LYS A 231 14.48 24.43 21.15
C LYS A 231 15.66 23.56 20.71
N GLU A 232 16.62 23.39 21.60
CA GLU A 232 17.78 22.51 21.46
C GLU A 232 17.51 21.22 22.27
N LYS A 233 17.73 20.05 21.66
CA LYS A 233 17.54 18.73 22.27
C LYS A 233 18.68 18.47 23.27
N ARG A 234 18.36 18.33 24.57
CA ARG A 234 19.26 17.71 25.56
C ARG A 234 19.21 16.19 25.42
N ARG A 235 20.38 15.56 25.24
CA ARG A 235 20.61 14.15 25.54
C ARG A 235 20.78 14.02 27.06
N GLN A 236 20.08 13.08 27.69
CA GLN A 236 20.30 12.72 29.09
C GLN A 236 21.44 11.70 29.16
N ILE A 237 22.47 12.05 29.94
CA ILE A 237 23.47 11.18 30.53
C ILE A 237 22.87 10.79 31.89
N ILE A 238 22.83 9.49 32.20
CA ILE A 238 22.56 8.96 33.53
C ILE A 238 23.81 8.14 33.86
N ASP A 239 24.54 8.60 34.86
CA ASP A 239 25.58 7.83 35.55
C ASP A 239 25.17 7.70 37.02
N ASP A 240 25.65 6.59 37.60
CA ASP A 240 25.83 6.24 39.01
C ASP A 240 24.64 5.67 39.79
N ASP A 241 24.71 4.35 40.03
CA ASP A 241 24.70 3.87 41.42
C ASP A 241 25.51 2.56 41.58
N ASP A 242 26.19 2.52 42.72
CA ASP A 242 27.38 1.78 43.15
C ASP A 242 27.10 0.33 43.62
N GLU A 243 28.18 -0.46 43.70
CA GLU A 243 28.40 -1.89 44.06
C GLU A 243 27.92 -2.34 45.48
N PRO A 244 28.19 -3.57 46.04
CA PRO A 244 29.12 -4.66 45.64
C PRO A 244 28.66 -6.14 45.76
N GLU A 245 29.53 -7.01 45.24
CA GLU A 245 29.63 -8.48 45.32
C GLU A 245 29.43 -9.13 46.69
N VAL A 246 28.78 -10.32 46.71
CA VAL A 246 29.30 -11.62 47.23
C VAL A 246 28.70 -12.75 46.40
#